data_AF-A0AA35S3Y2-F1
#
_entry.id   AF-A0AA35S3Y2-F1
#
_cell.length_a   1.000
_cell.length_b   1.000
_cell.length_c   1.000
_cell.angle_alpha   90.00
_cell.angle_beta   90.00
_cell.angle_gamma   90.00
#
_symmetry.space_group_name_H-M   'P 1'
#
loop_
_entity.id
_entity.type
_entity.pdbx_description
1 polymer ?
#
loop_
_entity_poly.entity_id
_entity_poly.type
_entity_poly.pdbx_seq_one_letter_code
_entity_poly.pdbx_strand_id
1 'polypeptide(L)'
;MASIGRTLLQDHDPSVAQINTDMPSLPALDNPLSFRVRGICAHLQATRQLQLKLRVAIQRDKTEVFFRRMLKEDKGAGQWEGTNYVDFLCQIHRDIKELLN
;
A
#
# COMPACT_ATOMS: atom_id res chain seq x y z
N MET A 1 -14.98 3.33 -13.79
CA MET A 1 -14.48 2.22 -12.95
C MET A 1 -13.93 1.07 -13.82
N ALA A 2 -13.48 1.36 -15.04
CA ALA A 2 -12.94 0.38 -15.97
C ALA A 2 -11.41 0.54 -16.04
N SER A 3 -10.72 -0.56 -16.33
CA SER A 3 -9.34 -0.56 -16.87
C SER A 3 -8.14 -0.59 -15.91
N ILE A 4 -8.15 -1.45 -14.89
CA ILE A 4 -6.89 -2.00 -14.35
C ILE A 4 -6.79 -3.51 -14.61
N GLY A 5 -7.91 -4.24 -14.61
CA GLY A 5 -7.91 -5.71 -14.63
C GLY A 5 -7.39 -6.39 -15.90
N ARG A 6 -7.57 -5.81 -17.09
CA ARG A 6 -7.40 -6.56 -18.35
C ARG A 6 -5.98 -6.65 -18.91
N THR A 7 -5.04 -5.81 -18.46
CA THR A 7 -3.66 -5.81 -19.01
C THR A 7 -2.64 -6.38 -18.04
N LEU A 8 -2.96 -6.48 -16.73
CA LEU A 8 -2.01 -6.90 -15.70
C LEU A 8 -2.10 -8.40 -15.35
N LEU A 9 -3.20 -9.05 -15.70
CA LEU A 9 -3.46 -10.48 -15.50
C LEU A 9 -3.48 -11.14 -16.89
N GLN A 10 -2.48 -11.93 -17.23
CA GLN A 10 -2.29 -12.49 -18.58
C GLN A 10 -3.33 -13.60 -18.88
N ASP A 11 -3.98 -13.48 -20.06
CA ASP A 11 -4.72 -14.44 -20.92
C ASP A 11 -5.66 -15.54 -20.37
N HIS A 12 -5.86 -15.68 -19.06
CA HIS A 12 -6.93 -16.52 -18.51
C HIS A 12 -7.53 -15.83 -17.31
N ASP A 13 -8.42 -14.83 -17.56
CA ASP A 13 -9.14 -14.00 -16.59
C ASP A 13 -9.30 -14.67 -15.20
N PRO A 14 -8.32 -14.54 -14.28
CA PRO A 14 -8.62 -14.78 -12.90
C PRO A 14 -9.33 -13.51 -12.46
N SER A 15 -10.59 -13.61 -12.04
CA SER A 15 -11.24 -12.48 -11.38
C SER A 15 -10.30 -11.92 -10.30
N VAL A 16 -10.29 -10.61 -10.05
CA VAL A 16 -9.47 -10.01 -8.97
C VAL A 16 -9.67 -10.76 -7.64
N ALA A 17 -10.87 -11.34 -7.44
CA ALA A 17 -11.21 -12.19 -6.29
C ALA A 17 -10.42 -13.51 -6.19
N GLN A 18 -9.80 -13.99 -7.28
CA GLN A 18 -9.01 -15.23 -7.35
C GLN A 18 -7.51 -15.00 -7.14
N ILE A 19 -7.08 -13.75 -6.97
CA ILE A 19 -5.67 -13.43 -6.71
C ILE A 19 -5.32 -13.93 -5.30
N ASN A 20 -4.30 -14.78 -5.21
CA ASN A 20 -3.75 -15.19 -3.93
C ASN A 20 -2.98 -14.03 -3.29
N THR A 21 -3.55 -13.42 -2.25
CA THR A 21 -2.96 -12.28 -1.55
C THR A 21 -1.81 -12.65 -0.61
N ASP A 22 -1.67 -13.94 -0.28
CA ASP A 22 -0.62 -14.48 0.58
C ASP A 22 0.63 -14.94 -0.21
N MET A 23 0.73 -14.57 -1.49
CA MET A 23 1.88 -14.95 -2.32
C MET A 23 3.19 -14.31 -1.80
N PRO A 24 4.26 -15.10 -1.62
CA PRO A 24 5.52 -14.60 -1.04
C PRO A 24 6.35 -13.76 -2.02
N SER A 25 6.05 -13.84 -3.33
CA SER A 25 6.76 -13.12 -4.39
C SER A 25 5.83 -12.92 -5.59
N LEU A 26 6.15 -11.94 -6.45
CA LEU A 26 5.41 -11.66 -7.68
C LEU A 26 5.60 -12.79 -8.71
N PRO A 27 4.58 -13.08 -9.55
CA PRO A 27 4.71 -14.12 -10.56
C PRO A 27 5.66 -13.64 -11.67
N ALA A 28 6.56 -14.54 -12.09
CA ALA A 28 7.48 -14.30 -13.19
C ALA A 28 6.77 -14.57 -14.53
N LEU A 29 5.94 -13.62 -14.93
CA LEU A 29 5.26 -13.66 -16.22
C LEU A 29 6.16 -13.10 -17.32
N ASP A 30 6.11 -13.70 -18.50
CA ASP A 30 6.84 -13.24 -19.68
C ASP A 30 6.07 -12.11 -20.37
N ASN A 31 6.02 -10.96 -19.70
CA ASN A 31 5.45 -9.75 -20.26
C ASN A 31 6.15 -8.49 -19.72
N PRO A 32 6.19 -7.39 -20.50
CA PRO A 32 6.93 -6.18 -20.13
C PRO A 32 6.52 -5.56 -18.79
N LEU A 33 5.27 -5.73 -18.36
CA LEU A 33 4.82 -5.23 -17.07
C LEU A 33 5.40 -6.03 -15.91
N SER A 34 5.33 -7.36 -15.95
CA SER A 34 5.88 -8.22 -14.89
C SER A 34 7.38 -7.96 -14.72
N PHE A 35 8.13 -7.82 -15.82
CA PHE A 35 9.55 -7.44 -15.75
C PHE A 35 9.75 -6.10 -15.05
N ARG A 36 8.98 -5.06 -15.41
CA ARG A 36 9.09 -3.73 -14.80
C ARG A 36 8.76 -3.74 -13.31
N VAL A 37 7.65 -4.35 -12.91
CA VAL A 37 7.23 -4.38 -11.50
C VAL A 37 8.24 -5.19 -10.66
N ARG A 38 8.69 -6.35 -11.15
CA ARG A 38 9.74 -7.13 -10.47
C ARG A 38 11.06 -6.35 -10.37
N GLY A 39 11.43 -5.60 -11.41
CA GLY A 39 12.59 -4.71 -11.40
C GLY A 39 12.50 -3.63 -10.32
N ILE A 40 11.34 -2.98 -10.17
CA ILE A 40 11.10 -2.00 -9.09
C ILE A 40 11.23 -2.67 -7.71
N CYS A 41 10.62 -3.85 -7.51
CA CYS A 41 10.75 -4.57 -6.24
C CYS A 41 12.21 -4.94 -5.92
N ALA A 42 12.96 -5.41 -6.91
CA ALA A 42 14.38 -5.74 -6.75
C ALA A 42 15.21 -4.49 -6.40
N HIS A 43 14.96 -3.37 -7.06
CA HIS A 43 15.62 -2.10 -6.75
C HIS A 43 15.30 -1.63 -5.33
N LEU A 44 14.02 -1.64 -4.92
CA LEU A 44 13.62 -1.28 -3.56
C LEU A 44 14.28 -2.18 -2.51
N GLN A 45 14.34 -3.50 -2.76
CA GLN A 45 15.02 -4.43 -1.88
C GLN A 45 16.53 -4.14 -1.77
N ALA A 46 17.20 -3.81 -2.88
CA ALA A 46 18.62 -3.50 -2.88
C ALA A 46 18.97 -2.25 -2.04
N THR A 47 18.01 -1.34 -1.86
CA THR A 47 18.16 -0.15 -1.00
C THR A 47 17.88 -0.39 0.49
N ARG A 48 17.69 -1.65 0.91
CA ARG A 48 17.35 -2.02 2.29
C ARG A 48 18.28 -3.12 2.79
N GLN A 49 18.67 -3.03 4.06
CA GLN A 49 19.51 -4.04 4.72
C GLN A 49 18.72 -5.30 5.07
N LEU A 50 17.43 -5.15 5.39
CA LEU A 50 16.55 -6.25 5.73
C LEU A 50 15.69 -6.66 4.53
N GLN A 51 15.38 -7.95 4.45
CA GLN A 51 14.47 -8.47 3.43
C GLN A 51 13.05 -7.93 3.66
N LEU A 52 12.51 -7.27 2.64
CA LEU A 52 11.14 -6.77 2.60
C LEU A 52 10.18 -7.93 2.35
N LYS A 53 9.10 -7.98 3.12
CA LYS A 53 8.00 -8.91 2.91
C LYS A 53 7.00 -8.29 1.93
N LEU A 54 6.80 -8.94 0.78
CA LEU A 54 5.75 -8.58 -0.16
C LEU A 54 4.37 -8.93 0.43
N ARG A 55 3.40 -8.05 0.25
CA ARG A 55 1.98 -8.30 0.53
C ARG A 55 1.15 -7.67 -0.57
N VAL A 56 0.15 -8.39 -1.07
CA VAL A 56 -0.82 -7.87 -2.03
C VAL A 56 -2.05 -7.40 -1.27
N ALA A 57 -2.48 -6.16 -1.51
CA ALA A 57 -3.71 -5.62 -0.95
C ALA A 57 -4.74 -5.45 -2.07
N ILE A 58 -5.94 -6.01 -1.87
CA ILE A 58 -7.06 -5.87 -2.78
C ILE A 58 -8.01 -4.80 -2.22
N GLN A 59 -8.48 -3.91 -3.09
CA GLN A 59 -9.42 -2.87 -2.70
C GLN A 59 -10.76 -3.48 -2.25
N ARG A 60 -11.32 -2.96 -1.15
CA ARG A 60 -12.52 -3.44 -0.47
C ARG A 60 -12.42 -4.86 0.09
N ASP A 61 -11.20 -5.38 0.24
CA ASP A 61 -10.92 -6.67 0.87
C ASP A 61 -10.27 -6.49 2.25
N LYS A 62 -10.30 -7.54 3.08
CA LYS A 62 -9.66 -7.57 4.42
C LYS A 62 -8.17 -7.21 4.38
N THR A 63 -7.49 -7.49 3.27
CA THR A 63 -6.06 -7.18 3.09
C THR A 63 -5.78 -5.68 3.04
N GLU A 64 -6.75 -4.85 2.64
CA GLU A 64 -6.64 -3.39 2.62
C GLU A 64 -6.45 -2.79 4.02
N VAL A 65 -6.98 -3.43 5.07
CA VAL A 65 -6.89 -2.91 6.45
C VAL A 65 -5.45 -2.72 6.89
N PHE A 66 -4.56 -3.65 6.54
CA PHE A 66 -3.13 -3.53 6.83
C PHE A 66 -2.47 -2.43 5.99
N PHE A 67 -2.86 -2.31 4.72
CA PHE A 67 -2.36 -1.26 3.84
C PHE A 67 -2.72 0.14 4.37
N ARG A 68 -3.96 0.34 4.83
CA ARG A 68 -4.41 1.61 5.41
C ARG A 68 -3.60 2.04 6.64
N ARG A 69 -3.07 1.10 7.43
CA ARG A 69 -2.18 1.43 8.57
C ARG A 69 -0.81 2.00 8.15
N MET A 70 -0.42 1.79 6.89
CA MET A 70 0.81 2.36 6.32
C MET A 70 0.59 3.78 5.78
N LEU A 71 -0.65 4.21 5.57
CA LEU A 71 -0.99 5.58 5.13
C LEU A 71 -0.93 6.53 6.33
N LYS A 72 0.21 7.19 6.51
CA LYS A 72 0.51 7.98 7.72
C LYS A 72 -0.16 9.35 7.76
N GLU A 73 -0.56 9.86 6.60
CA GLU A 73 -1.22 11.17 6.52
C GLU A 73 -2.72 11.09 6.83
N ASP A 74 -3.32 9.90 6.66
CA ASP A 74 -4.74 9.67 6.88
C ASP A 74 -5.07 9.44 8.35
N LYS A 75 -6.36 9.57 8.69
CA LYS A 75 -6.88 9.06 9.96
C LYS A 75 -6.72 7.55 9.95
N GLY A 76 -5.99 7.02 10.94
CA GLY A 76 -5.70 5.59 11.05
C GLY A 76 -6.96 4.72 10.96
N ALA A 77 -6.83 3.49 10.46
CA ALA A 77 -7.94 2.55 10.38
C ALA A 77 -8.07 1.71 11.66
N GLY A 78 -9.25 1.73 12.30
CA GLY A 78 -9.62 0.87 13.44
C GLY A 78 -9.65 1.62 14.78
N GLN A 79 -9.45 0.88 15.88
CA GLN A 79 -9.50 1.39 17.27
C GLN A 79 -8.37 2.39 17.64
N TRP A 80 -7.46 2.68 16.70
CA TRP A 80 -6.40 3.67 16.81
C TRP A 80 -6.71 4.83 15.85
N GLU A 81 -7.86 5.45 16.02
CA GLU A 81 -8.26 6.67 15.31
C GLU A 81 -7.36 7.82 15.78
N GLY A 82 -6.14 7.84 15.27
CA GLY A 82 -5.15 8.87 15.55
C GLY A 82 -5.47 10.17 14.82
N THR A 83 -4.81 11.24 15.24
CA THR A 83 -4.78 12.52 14.52
C THR A 83 -4.19 12.30 13.13
N ASN A 84 -4.89 12.73 12.09
CA ASN A 84 -4.27 12.82 10.77
C ASN A 84 -3.23 13.95 10.74
N TYR A 85 -2.49 14.07 9.63
CA TYR A 85 -1.46 15.08 9.49
C TYR A 85 -1.99 16.51 9.75
N VAL A 86 -3.18 16.83 9.25
CA VAL A 86 -3.80 18.16 9.40
C VAL A 86 -4.22 18.43 10.85
N ASP A 87 -4.84 17.46 11.51
CA ASP A 87 -5.27 17.53 12.91
C ASP A 87 -4.05 17.74 13.82
N PHE A 88 -2.94 17.04 13.54
CA PHE A 88 -1.68 17.21 14.25
C PHE A 88 -1.11 18.62 14.07
N LEU A 89 -1.04 19.14 12.83
CA LEU A 89 -0.58 20.51 12.60
C LEU A 89 -1.46 21.55 13.30
N CYS A 90 -2.78 21.35 13.30
CA CYS A 90 -3.71 22.21 14.02
C CYS A 90 -3.48 22.16 15.54
N GLN A 91 -3.17 20.98 16.10
CA GLN A 91 -2.81 20.85 17.51
C GLN A 91 -1.52 21.61 17.83
N ILE A 92 -0.45 21.38 17.06
CA ILE A 92 0.82 22.09 17.23
C ILE A 92 0.64 23.61 17.13
N HIS A 93 -0.20 24.08 16.20
CA HIS A 93 -0.50 25.51 16.09
C HIS A 93 -1.18 26.08 17.35
N ARG A 94 -2.11 25.33 17.95
CA ARG A 94 -2.75 25.71 19.21
C ARG A 94 -1.74 25.73 20.37
N ASP A 95 -0.93 24.68 20.49
CA ASP A 95 0.06 24.55 21.57
C ASP A 95 1.08 25.70 21.51
N ILE A 96 1.56 26.05 20.30
CA ILE A 96 2.47 27.19 20.11
C ILE A 96 1.79 28.50 20.53
N LYS A 97 0.51 28.70 20.20
CA LYS A 97 -0.21 29.90 20.64
C LYS A 97 -0.36 29.98 22.15
N GLU A 98 -0.63 28.85 22.82
CA GLU A 98 -0.76 28.80 24.28
C GLU A 98 0.57 29.10 24.99
N LEU A 99 1.71 28.69 24.43
CA LEU A 99 3.04 28.98 25.00
C LEU A 99 3.49 30.43 24.82
N LEU A 100 2.97 31.14 23.82
CA LEU A 100 3.35 32.51 23.49
C LEU A 100 2.42 33.57 24.07
N ASN A 101 1.26 33.16 24.59
CA ASN A 101 0.32 34.01 25.32
C ASN A 101 0.57 33.95 26.84
#